data_AF-A0A0M1J3H6-F1
#
_entry.id   AF-A0A0M1J3H6-F1
#
_cell.length_a   1.000
_cell.length_b   1.000
_cell.length_c   1.000
_cell.angle_alpha   90.00
_cell.angle_beta   90.00
_cell.angle_gamma   90.00
#
_symmetry.space_group_name_H-M   'P 1'
#
loop_
_entity.id
_entity.type
_entity.pdbx_description
1 polymer ?
#
loop_
_entity_poly.entity_id
_entity_poly.type
_entity_poly.pdbx_seq_one_letter_code
_entity_poly.pdbx_strand_id
1 'polypeptide(L)'
;IDACRDVPDSGSDFRIKSGTRKRQDSFAQHKLFQQATGTRILFSTKAGGVSWEHPELQHSVFTYFLLEGLRGAAVNSQGLITFRSLADYVEIKVPAWTIDKRLAQKPYTAGEGSGWFLLAKTSTTPAIQSPVTSSAPSISPPPTTNALTAQIQAETARLAKLRQQREAEEARLKQIKVGKHTVL
;
A
#
# COMPACT_ATOMS: atom_id res chain seq x y z
N ILE A 1 -9.16 5.73 17.90
CA ILE A 1 -10.28 4.87 18.32
C ILE A 1 -10.14 4.72 19.81
N ASP A 2 -11.04 5.35 20.56
CA ASP A 2 -11.15 5.18 22.00
C ASP A 2 -12.42 4.34 22.23
N ALA A 3 -12.24 3.16 22.82
CA ALA A 3 -13.29 2.20 23.09
C ALA A 3 -12.90 1.41 24.34
N CYS A 4 -13.04 2.03 25.51
CA CYS A 4 -12.84 1.35 26.79
C CYS A 4 -13.84 0.21 26.96
N ARG A 5 -13.33 -1.02 26.94
CA ARG A 5 -13.99 -2.23 27.47
C ARG A 5 -12.98 -2.93 28.38
N ASP A 6 -13.17 -2.81 29.68
CA ASP A 6 -12.25 -3.35 30.70
C ASP A 6 -12.38 -4.87 30.91
N VAL A 7 -13.44 -5.49 30.39
CA VAL A 7 -13.73 -6.90 30.65
C VAL A 7 -13.83 -7.68 29.32
N PRO A 8 -12.82 -8.50 28.97
CA PRO A 8 -12.85 -9.33 27.77
C PRO A 8 -13.71 -10.60 27.90
N ASP A 9 -14.70 -10.63 28.81
CA ASP A 9 -15.61 -11.77 28.92
C ASP A 9 -17.03 -11.32 29.31
N SER A 10 -17.99 -11.47 28.40
CA SER A 10 -19.46 -11.52 28.62
C SER A 10 -20.18 -11.46 27.27
N GLY A 11 -19.83 -12.37 26.37
CA GLY A 11 -20.30 -12.33 24.97
C GLY A 11 -20.59 -13.69 24.36
N SER A 12 -21.12 -14.63 25.13
CA SER A 12 -22.08 -15.63 24.65
C SER A 12 -22.60 -16.43 25.85
N ASP A 13 -23.76 -16.02 26.36
CA ASP A 13 -24.56 -16.82 27.29
C ASP A 13 -25.23 -17.99 26.52
N PHE A 14 -24.41 -18.82 25.88
CA PHE A 14 -24.81 -20.13 25.41
C PHE A 14 -24.28 -21.14 26.42
N ARG A 15 -25.12 -21.42 27.41
CA ARG A 15 -24.90 -22.38 28.49
C ARG A 15 -24.67 -23.79 27.92
N ILE A 16 -23.44 -24.09 27.50
CA ILE A 16 -22.97 -25.46 27.23
C ILE A 16 -22.37 -26.04 28.52
N LYS A 17 -22.99 -27.15 28.92
CA LYS A 17 -22.60 -27.98 30.06
C LYS A 17 -21.13 -28.42 29.95
N SER A 18 -20.43 -28.26 31.08
CA SER A 18 -19.34 -29.12 31.58
C SER A 18 -18.45 -29.79 30.51
N GLY A 19 -17.40 -29.09 30.11
CA GLY A 19 -16.21 -29.66 29.51
C GLY A 19 -15.06 -28.70 29.80
N THR A 20 -14.08 -29.14 30.58
CA THR A 20 -12.86 -28.41 30.93
C THR A 20 -12.04 -28.06 29.69
N ARG A 21 -12.44 -27.01 28.96
CA ARG A 21 -11.51 -26.28 28.12
C ARG A 21 -10.61 -25.52 29.09
N LYS A 22 -9.37 -26.00 29.26
CA LYS A 22 -8.30 -25.16 29.82
C LYS A 22 -8.38 -23.83 29.09
N ARG A 23 -8.73 -22.78 29.84
CA ARG A 23 -8.80 -21.39 29.41
C ARG A 23 -7.47 -21.10 28.73
N GLN A 24 -7.45 -21.08 27.39
CA GLN A 24 -6.23 -20.80 26.64
C GLN A 24 -5.70 -19.48 27.14
N ASP A 25 -4.50 -19.54 27.70
CA ASP A 25 -3.90 -18.51 28.52
C ASP A 25 -4.12 -17.13 27.91
N SER A 26 -4.70 -16.26 28.72
CA SER A 26 -5.23 -14.97 28.35
C SER A 26 -4.10 -14.12 27.77
N PHE A 27 -3.97 -14.13 26.46
CA PHE A 27 -2.89 -13.46 25.74
C PHE A 27 -2.94 -11.92 25.92
N ALA A 28 -4.15 -11.36 26.03
CA ALA A 28 -4.37 -9.98 26.45
C ALA A 28 -3.91 -9.71 27.89
N GLN A 29 -3.85 -10.75 28.73
CA GLN A 29 -3.31 -10.71 30.08
C GLN A 29 -1.80 -10.92 30.12
N HIS A 30 -1.11 -11.00 28.98
CA HIS A 30 0.34 -11.07 29.00
C HIS A 30 0.92 -9.77 29.57
N LYS A 31 1.80 -9.90 30.57
CA LYS A 31 2.34 -8.76 31.35
C LYS A 31 2.91 -7.63 30.48
N LEU A 32 3.49 -7.98 29.32
CA LEU A 32 4.05 -7.02 28.37
C LEU A 32 3.02 -6.01 27.80
N PHE A 33 1.76 -6.41 27.62
CA PHE A 33 0.72 -5.55 27.06
C PHE A 33 -0.06 -4.80 28.15
N GLN A 34 -0.18 -5.39 29.35
CA GLN A 34 -0.81 -4.74 30.51
C GLN A 34 -0.02 -3.51 31.02
N GLN A 35 1.27 -3.44 30.69
CA GLN A 35 2.13 -2.31 31.05
C GLN A 35 2.07 -1.17 30.03
N ALA A 36 1.24 -1.28 28.98
CA ALA A 36 1.07 -0.19 28.03
C ALA A 36 0.32 0.97 28.70
N THR A 37 0.88 2.18 28.64
CA THR A 37 0.31 3.39 29.25
C THR A 37 0.32 4.54 28.28
N GLY A 38 -0.61 5.48 28.45
CA GLY A 38 -0.70 6.70 27.66
C GLY A 38 -1.49 6.54 26.36
N THR A 39 -1.32 7.50 25.46
CA THR A 39 -2.06 7.67 24.22
C THR A 39 -1.11 7.75 23.03
N ARG A 40 -1.38 6.93 22.01
CA ARG A 40 -0.70 7.01 20.71
C ARG A 40 -1.70 7.38 19.62
N ILE A 41 -1.26 8.24 18.71
CA ILE A 41 -2.05 8.77 17.61
C ILE A 41 -1.30 8.48 16.31
N LEU A 42 -2.01 7.99 15.30
CA LEU A 42 -1.51 7.84 13.94
C LEU A 42 -2.30 8.78 13.03
N PHE A 43 -1.63 9.83 12.55
CA PHE A 43 -2.21 10.83 11.66
C PHE A 43 -1.99 10.46 10.20
N SER A 44 -2.96 10.77 9.34
CA SER A 44 -2.87 10.51 7.90
C SER A 44 -1.88 11.43 7.18
N THR A 45 -1.67 12.63 7.72
CA THR A 45 -0.73 13.65 7.23
C THR A 45 -0.51 14.73 8.29
N LYS A 46 0.61 15.46 8.20
CA LYS A 46 0.85 16.68 9.00
C LYS A 46 -0.16 17.78 8.71
N ALA A 47 -0.25 18.76 9.62
CA ALA A 47 -1.01 19.99 9.40
C ALA A 47 -0.63 20.67 8.09
N GLY A 48 -1.64 21.08 7.32
CA GLY A 48 -1.47 21.66 5.97
C GLY A 48 -1.12 20.65 4.87
N GLY A 49 -0.95 19.36 5.19
CA GLY A 49 -0.82 18.30 4.19
C GLY A 49 -2.18 17.75 3.75
N VAL A 50 -2.21 17.12 2.57
CA VAL A 50 -3.43 16.57 1.99
C VAL A 50 -3.57 15.09 2.35
N SER A 51 -4.77 14.69 2.78
CA SER A 51 -5.16 13.28 2.92
C SER A 51 -6.00 12.90 1.71
N TRP A 52 -5.42 12.13 0.79
CA TRP A 52 -6.05 11.85 -0.49
C TRP A 52 -7.11 10.77 -0.40
N GLU A 53 -8.18 10.95 -1.15
CA GLU A 53 -9.10 9.90 -1.55
C GLU A 53 -8.78 9.49 -2.99
N HIS A 54 -8.88 8.20 -3.28
CA HIS A 54 -8.63 7.71 -4.63
C HIS A 54 -9.71 6.74 -5.11
N PRO A 55 -10.27 6.93 -6.32
CA PRO A 55 -11.36 6.09 -6.83
C PRO A 55 -11.02 4.59 -6.86
N GLU A 56 -9.77 4.24 -7.18
CA GLU A 56 -9.30 2.84 -7.22
C GLU A 56 -9.38 2.14 -5.86
N LEU A 57 -9.22 2.89 -4.76
CA LEU A 57 -9.20 2.35 -3.40
C LEU A 57 -10.58 2.40 -2.72
N GLN A 58 -11.52 3.17 -3.28
CA GLN A 58 -12.84 3.48 -2.70
C GLN A 58 -12.80 3.98 -1.25
N HIS A 59 -11.65 4.46 -0.82
CA HIS A 59 -11.34 4.94 0.52
C HIS A 59 -10.30 6.05 0.41
N SER A 60 -10.07 6.78 1.50
CA SER A 60 -8.83 7.53 1.64
C SER A 60 -7.64 6.58 1.56
N VAL A 61 -6.52 7.02 0.97
CA VAL A 61 -5.30 6.21 0.83
C VAL A 61 -4.84 5.73 2.21
N PHE A 62 -4.90 6.61 3.21
CA PHE A 62 -4.59 6.27 4.60
C PHE A 62 -5.53 5.21 5.16
N THR A 63 -6.84 5.38 5.04
CA THR A 63 -7.84 4.44 5.57
C THR A 63 -7.70 3.07 4.92
N TYR A 64 -7.44 3.03 3.60
CA TYR A 64 -7.22 1.78 2.88
C TYR A 64 -6.09 0.95 3.51
N PHE A 65 -4.89 1.53 3.63
CA PHE A 65 -3.74 0.81 4.19
C PHE A 65 -3.86 0.56 5.70
N LEU A 66 -4.57 1.42 6.44
CA LEU A 66 -4.89 1.15 7.84
C LEU A 66 -5.73 -0.12 7.97
N LEU A 67 -6.77 -0.27 7.15
CA LEU A 67 -7.64 -1.45 7.16
C LEU A 67 -6.91 -2.70 6.66
N GLU A 68 -6.10 -2.58 5.59
CA GLU A 68 -5.27 -3.67 5.08
C GLU A 68 -4.29 -4.17 6.15
N GLY A 69 -3.62 -3.25 6.85
CA GLY A 69 -2.73 -3.55 7.98
C GLY A 69 -3.45 -4.31 9.08
N LEU A 70 -4.61 -3.82 9.52
CA LEU A 70 -5.45 -4.46 10.55
C LEU A 70 -6.01 -5.83 10.13
N ARG A 71 -6.17 -6.09 8.83
CA ARG A 71 -6.57 -7.41 8.30
C ARG A 71 -5.45 -8.45 8.33
N GLY A 72 -4.22 -8.06 8.67
CA GLY A 72 -3.10 -8.98 8.83
C GLY A 72 -1.82 -8.55 8.14
N ALA A 73 -1.86 -7.55 7.25
CA ALA A 73 -0.66 -7.12 6.53
C ALA A 73 0.38 -6.44 7.45
N ALA A 74 -0.05 -5.96 8.62
CA ALA A 74 0.81 -5.37 9.65
C ALA A 74 1.20 -6.35 10.78
N VAL A 75 1.07 -7.66 10.56
CA VAL A 75 1.51 -8.67 11.52
C VAL A 75 3.02 -8.64 11.67
N ASN A 76 3.50 -8.56 12.91
CA ASN A 76 4.91 -8.65 13.24
C ASN A 76 5.39 -10.12 13.31
N SER A 77 6.69 -10.32 13.52
CA SER A 77 7.31 -11.65 13.62
C SER A 77 6.77 -12.55 14.74
N GLN A 78 6.01 -11.98 15.69
CA GLN A 78 5.38 -12.71 16.78
C GLN A 78 3.91 -13.08 16.47
N GLY A 79 3.42 -12.82 15.24
CA GLY A 79 2.04 -13.09 14.84
C GLY A 79 1.03 -12.05 15.34
N LEU A 80 1.51 -10.88 15.78
CA LEU A 80 0.71 -9.85 16.44
C LEU A 80 0.64 -8.58 15.62
N ILE A 81 -0.49 -7.88 15.74
CA ILE A 81 -0.63 -6.50 15.25
C ILE A 81 -0.57 -5.60 16.47
N THR A 82 0.52 -4.84 16.59
CA THR A 82 0.69 -3.79 17.61
C THR A 82 0.51 -2.42 16.96
N PHE A 83 0.30 -1.37 17.76
CA PHE A 83 0.27 -0.01 17.23
C PHE A 83 1.53 0.30 16.42
N ARG A 84 2.71 -0.13 16.91
CA ARG A 84 3.98 0.07 16.22
C ARG A 84 4.01 -0.64 14.87
N SER A 85 3.65 -1.93 14.81
CA SER A 85 3.70 -2.66 13.54
C SER A 85 2.67 -2.14 12.52
N LEU A 86 1.51 -1.69 13.00
CA LEU A 86 0.51 -1.04 12.16
C LEU A 86 0.98 0.34 11.66
N ALA A 87 1.56 1.16 12.53
CA ALA A 87 2.11 2.46 12.15
C ALA A 87 3.24 2.30 11.13
N ASP A 88 4.20 1.41 11.38
CA ASP A 88 5.30 1.11 10.46
C ASP A 88 4.76 0.70 9.08
N TYR A 89 3.75 -0.18 9.05
CA TYR A 89 3.10 -0.60 7.81
C TYR A 89 2.47 0.58 7.05
N VAL A 90 1.68 1.41 7.73
CA VAL A 90 0.99 2.55 7.10
C VAL A 90 1.97 3.62 6.65
N GLU A 91 2.99 3.93 7.46
CA GLU A 91 4.05 4.91 7.15
C GLU A 91 4.92 4.48 5.96
N ILE A 92 5.01 3.18 5.66
CA ILE A 92 5.68 2.66 4.46
C ILE A 92 4.75 2.66 3.25
N LYS A 93 3.53 2.13 3.39
CA LYS A 93 2.63 1.88 2.25
C LYS A 93 2.01 3.13 1.67
N VAL A 94 1.59 4.09 2.50
CA VAL A 94 0.94 5.31 2.02
C VAL A 94 1.89 6.16 1.17
N PRO A 95 3.14 6.46 1.58
CA PRO A 95 4.06 7.19 0.72
C PRO A 95 4.41 6.42 -0.55
N ALA A 96 4.65 5.11 -0.46
CA ALA A 96 4.97 4.30 -1.63
C ALA A 96 3.86 4.34 -2.70
N TRP A 97 2.60 4.20 -2.26
CA TRP A 97 1.45 4.25 -3.15
C TRP A 97 1.21 5.65 -3.71
N THR A 98 1.32 6.70 -2.87
CA THR A 98 1.08 8.08 -3.35
C THR A 98 2.17 8.57 -4.30
N ILE A 99 3.44 8.22 -4.07
CA ILE A 99 4.55 8.57 -4.95
C ILE A 99 4.36 7.98 -6.36
N ASP A 100 3.90 6.72 -6.46
CA ASP A 100 3.58 6.08 -7.76
C ASP A 100 2.54 6.90 -8.55
N LYS A 101 1.57 7.51 -7.86
CA LYS A 101 0.54 8.36 -8.46
C LYS A 101 0.94 9.83 -8.58
N ARG A 102 2.20 10.18 -8.33
CA ARG A 102 2.70 11.57 -8.28
C ARG A 102 1.95 12.47 -7.28
N LEU A 103 1.41 11.85 -6.23
CA LEU A 103 0.81 12.52 -5.09
C LEU A 103 1.79 12.50 -3.91
N ALA A 104 1.52 13.31 -2.89
CA ALA A 104 2.29 13.29 -1.65
C ALA A 104 1.35 13.16 -0.45
N GLN A 105 1.54 12.11 0.33
CA GLN A 105 0.94 11.94 1.65
C GLN A 105 1.92 11.21 2.56
N LYS A 106 2.16 11.78 3.74
CA LYS A 106 3.08 11.22 4.73
C LYS A 106 2.39 11.08 6.07
N PRO A 107 1.93 9.87 6.42
CA PRO A 107 1.44 9.58 7.76
C PRO A 107 2.54 9.80 8.79
N TYR A 108 2.15 10.05 10.04
CA TYR A 108 3.08 10.13 11.15
C TYR A 108 2.41 9.79 12.47
N THR A 109 3.20 9.34 13.44
CA THR A 109 2.75 9.05 14.79
C THR A 109 3.00 10.21 15.77
N ALA A 110 2.14 10.31 16.78
CA ALA A 110 2.23 11.29 17.87
C ALA A 110 1.64 10.74 19.17
N GLY A 111 1.65 11.55 20.22
CA GLY A 111 1.12 11.21 21.55
C GLY A 111 2.17 10.64 22.49
N GLU A 112 1.83 10.61 23.77
CA GLU A 112 2.69 10.15 24.87
C GLU A 112 2.29 8.76 25.30
N GLY A 113 3.22 7.80 25.32
CA GLY A 113 2.89 6.49 25.84
C GLY A 113 4.07 5.54 25.89
N SER A 114 3.97 4.51 26.71
CA SER A 114 5.01 3.51 26.92
C SER A 114 4.45 2.10 26.77
N GLY A 115 5.32 1.12 26.56
CA GLY A 115 4.92 -0.27 26.37
C GLY A 115 4.37 -0.58 24.98
N TRP A 116 3.79 -1.79 24.85
CA TRP A 116 3.32 -2.33 23.59
C TRP A 116 1.79 -2.29 23.53
N PHE A 117 1.25 -1.42 22.69
CA PHE A 117 -0.19 -1.34 22.45
C PHE A 117 -0.60 -2.48 21.50
N LEU A 118 -1.17 -3.55 22.06
CA LEU A 118 -1.70 -4.66 21.27
C LEU A 118 -3.04 -4.26 20.65
N LEU A 119 -3.19 -4.47 19.34
CA LEU A 119 -4.43 -4.15 18.61
C LEU A 119 -5.19 -5.41 18.19
N ALA A 120 -4.48 -6.43 17.67
CA ALA A 120 -5.08 -7.67 17.25
C ALA A 120 -4.07 -8.83 17.25
N LYS A 121 -4.60 -10.06 17.22
CA LYS A 121 -3.86 -11.30 16.96
C LYS A 121 -4.48 -11.95 15.74
N THR A 122 -3.65 -12.47 14.85
CA THR A 122 -4.16 -13.32 13.77
C THR A 122 -4.34 -14.74 14.31
N SER A 123 -5.51 -15.33 14.08
CA SER A 123 -5.78 -16.75 14.32
C SER A 123 -5.26 -17.64 13.20
N THR A 124 -4.42 -17.07 12.32
CA THR A 124 -3.97 -17.71 11.10
C THR A 124 -2.90 -18.75 11.44
N THR A 125 -3.34 -20.02 11.51
CA THR A 125 -2.55 -21.16 11.03
C THR A 125 -1.75 -20.69 9.81
N PRO A 126 -0.41 -20.78 9.79
CA PRO A 126 0.34 -20.38 8.61
C PRO A 126 -0.20 -21.20 7.46
N ALA A 127 -0.85 -20.55 6.51
CA ALA A 127 -1.20 -21.16 5.25
C ALA A 127 0.14 -21.42 4.54
N ILE A 128 0.76 -22.56 4.87
CA ILE A 128 1.65 -23.26 3.96
C ILE A 128 0.73 -23.61 2.79
N GLN A 129 0.68 -22.73 1.80
CA GLN A 129 0.02 -23.00 0.53
C GLN A 129 0.80 -24.15 -0.12
N SER A 130 0.34 -25.37 0.15
CA SER A 130 0.48 -26.47 -0.81
C SER A 130 -0.30 -26.07 -2.06
N PRO A 131 0.17 -26.43 -3.27
CA PRO A 131 -0.29 -25.81 -4.51
C PRO A 131 -1.74 -26.20 -4.75
N VAL A 132 -2.67 -25.28 -4.46
CA VAL A 132 -4.07 -25.44 -4.83
C VAL A 132 -4.29 -24.74 -6.16
N THR A 133 -4.56 -25.58 -7.15
CA THR A 133 -4.99 -25.26 -8.50
C THR A 133 -6.10 -24.21 -8.49
N SER A 134 -5.82 -23.13 -9.21
CA SER A 134 -6.73 -22.21 -9.88
C SER A 134 -8.23 -22.49 -9.76
N SER A 135 -8.92 -21.64 -9.00
CA SER A 135 -10.24 -21.13 -9.39
C SER A 135 -10.48 -19.78 -8.71
N ALA A 136 -9.78 -18.75 -9.20
CA ALA A 136 -10.11 -17.36 -8.92
C ALA A 136 -11.40 -16.98 -9.68
N PRO A 137 -12.29 -16.14 -9.12
CA PRO A 137 -13.25 -15.43 -9.94
C PRO A 137 -12.46 -14.54 -10.90
N SER A 138 -12.66 -14.75 -12.21
CA SER A 138 -12.05 -13.96 -13.28
C SER A 138 -12.51 -12.50 -13.16
N ILE A 139 -11.78 -11.71 -12.38
CA ILE A 139 -11.70 -10.26 -12.59
C ILE A 139 -10.67 -10.10 -13.71
N SER A 140 -11.18 -9.95 -14.93
CA SER A 140 -10.35 -9.56 -16.08
C SER A 140 -9.52 -8.33 -15.71
N PRO A 141 -8.20 -8.32 -15.97
CA PRO A 141 -7.42 -7.11 -15.78
C PRO A 141 -8.03 -5.99 -16.64
N PRO A 142 -8.19 -4.75 -16.12
CA PRO A 142 -8.53 -3.64 -17.00
C PRO A 142 -7.45 -3.51 -18.08
N PRO A 143 -7.81 -3.36 -19.36
CA PRO A 143 -6.85 -3.25 -20.45
C PRO A 143 -6.20 -1.87 -20.43
N THR A 144 -5.24 -1.63 -19.52
CA THR A 144 -4.62 -0.29 -19.42
C THR A 144 -3.09 -0.31 -19.35
N THR A 145 -2.43 -1.46 -19.55
CA THR A 145 -0.97 -1.50 -19.73
C THR A 145 -0.52 -1.23 -21.18
N ASN A 146 -1.45 -1.24 -22.14
CA ASN A 146 -1.13 -1.10 -23.57
C ASN A 146 -1.16 0.35 -24.08
N ALA A 147 -1.92 1.25 -23.45
CA ALA A 147 -2.11 2.60 -23.97
C ALA A 147 -0.86 3.49 -23.82
N LEU A 148 -0.18 3.46 -22.67
CA LEU A 148 1.02 4.25 -22.45
C LEU A 148 2.21 3.71 -23.28
N THR A 149 2.35 2.39 -23.39
CA THR A 149 3.37 1.75 -24.22
C THR A 149 3.15 2.05 -25.71
N ALA A 150 1.90 2.01 -26.18
CA ALA A 150 1.56 2.38 -27.57
C ALA A 150 1.81 3.87 -27.85
N GLN A 151 1.52 4.76 -26.89
CA GLN A 151 1.83 6.18 -27.00
C GLN A 151 3.34 6.44 -27.07
N ILE A 152 4.14 5.79 -26.22
CA ILE A 152 5.60 5.91 -26.23
C ILE A 152 6.17 5.37 -27.56
N GLN A 153 5.63 4.26 -28.09
CA GLN A 153 6.05 3.71 -29.38
C GLN A 153 5.67 4.60 -30.57
N ALA A 154 4.47 5.20 -30.55
CA ALA A 154 4.04 6.14 -31.58
C ALA A 154 4.87 7.43 -31.57
N GLU A 155 5.16 7.98 -30.39
CA GLU A 155 5.96 9.20 -30.22
C GLU A 155 7.42 8.96 -30.68
N THR A 156 8.01 7.81 -30.32
CA THR A 156 9.37 7.44 -30.74
C THR A 156 9.48 7.20 -32.24
N ALA A 157 8.49 6.57 -32.88
CA ALA A 157 8.45 6.40 -34.33
C ALA A 157 8.31 7.75 -35.07
N ARG A 158 7.53 8.69 -34.52
CA ARG A 158 7.35 10.04 -35.09
C ARG A 158 8.66 10.84 -35.03
N LEU A 159 9.38 10.75 -33.92
CA LEU A 159 10.70 11.39 -33.76
C LEU A 159 11.75 10.80 -34.71
N ALA A 160 11.74 9.48 -34.91
CA ALA A 160 12.65 8.82 -35.86
C ALA A 160 12.40 9.29 -37.30
N LYS A 161 11.14 9.41 -37.71
CA LYS A 161 10.76 9.88 -39.05
C LYS A 161 11.16 11.34 -39.29
N LEU A 162 10.99 12.21 -38.28
CA LEU A 162 11.41 13.61 -38.36
C LEU A 162 12.93 13.74 -38.46
N ARG A 163 13.69 12.89 -37.76
CA ARG A 163 15.14 12.85 -37.85
C ARG A 163 15.62 12.45 -39.25
N GLN A 164 15.03 11.40 -39.83
CA GLN A 164 15.35 10.99 -41.21
C GLN A 164 15.02 12.07 -42.23
N GLN A 165 13.89 12.77 -42.07
CA GLN A 165 13.52 13.89 -42.95
C GLN A 165 14.53 15.03 -42.87
N ARG A 166 14.98 15.39 -41.65
CA ARG A 166 16.01 16.40 -41.46
C ARG A 166 17.36 15.99 -42.08
N GLU A 167 17.76 14.74 -41.89
CA GLU A 167 19.00 14.21 -42.48
C GLU A 167 18.93 14.18 -44.02
N ALA A 168 17.78 13.80 -44.60
CA ALA A 168 17.55 13.82 -46.03
C ALA A 168 17.49 15.26 -46.60
N GLU A 169 16.89 16.19 -45.87
CA GLU A 169 16.88 17.61 -46.24
C GLU A 169 18.29 18.20 -46.19
N GLU A 170 19.06 17.89 -45.14
CA GLU A 170 20.46 18.33 -45.02
C GLU A 170 21.34 17.76 -46.14
N ALA A 171 21.14 16.48 -46.50
CA ALA A 171 21.82 15.85 -47.62
C ALA A 171 21.44 16.50 -48.96
N ARG A 172 20.16 16.82 -49.16
CA ARG A 172 19.67 17.54 -50.33
C ARG A 172 20.25 18.95 -50.41
N LEU A 173 20.33 19.66 -49.28
CA LEU A 173 20.94 20.99 -49.22
C LEU A 173 22.43 20.95 -49.57
N LYS A 174 23.16 19.93 -49.10
CA LYS A 174 24.57 19.71 -49.46
C LYS A 174 24.74 19.48 -50.95
N GLN A 175 23.89 18.67 -51.59
CA GLN A 175 23.94 18.46 -53.04
C GLN A 175 23.64 19.73 -53.85
N ILE A 176 22.68 20.56 -53.41
CA ILE A 176 22.37 21.84 -54.07
C ILE A 176 23.53 22.85 -53.94
N LYS A 177 24.27 22.84 -52.82
CA LYS A 177 25.43 23.73 -52.60
C LYS A 177 26.64 23.33 -53.46
N VAL A 178 26.84 22.03 -53.73
CA VAL A 178 27.92 21.51 -54.58
C VAL A 178 27.68 21.82 -56.07
N GLY A 179 26.44 21.76 -56.54
CA GLY A 179 26.09 22.09 -57.94
C GLY A 179 26.25 23.57 -58.32
N LYS A 180 26.38 24.48 -57.36
CA LYS A 180 26.59 25.93 -57.59
C LYS A 180 28.08 26.34 -57.75
N HIS A 181 29.02 25.39 -57.76
CA HIS A 181 30.45 25.64 -58.01
C HIS A 181 30.98 24.87 -59.24
N THR A 182 30.08 24.37 -60.11
CA THR A 182 30.45 23.70 -61.37
C THR A 182 29.69 24.31 -62.54
N VAL A 183 29.70 25.64 -62.64
CA VAL A 183 29.57 26.35 -63.92
C VAL A 183 30.43 27.62 -63.79
N LEU A 184 31.37 27.75 -64.73
CA LEU A 184 32.48 28.72 -64.87
C LEU A 184 33.83 28.22 -64.36
#